data_AF-A0A7S2G1F3-F1
#
_entry.id   AF-A0A7S2G1F3-F1
#
_cell.length_a   1.000
_cell.length_b   1.000
_cell.length_c   1.000
_cell.angle_alpha   90.00
_cell.angle_beta   90.00
_cell.angle_gamma   90.00
#
_symmetry.space_group_name_H-M   'P 1'
#
loop_
_entity.id
_entity.type
_entity.pdbx_description
1 polymer ?
#
loop_
_entity_poly.entity_id
_entity_poly.type
_entity_poly.pdbx_seq_one_letter_code
_entity_poly.pdbx_strand_id
1 'polypeptide(L)'
;MAFFALVFSCVLHAGLSLRAQWPWLDTAHRMQASLARRAGDADQFYFMHIPKSGGLSFGDHALQVLQPHGYSLHSREGCYSWYKNQSRVKGALLMFRRPRSMALSQYNFCLDWMIRGYRDAMTKAAAGKPLGSFTEWVREWAALKKAGWHGNFTPLAKAMSGSVIEKVVRSVRINSWQDPPFSPQHTRLREADWPQLDGGGTIWHHGKIPYACYTPINPQSHRLTCDQAMNIPPEQDAELAIRNMKESFFVGILEAYQASICLLQAKLASSLPEYCECRDSAQQATFLKKFKNENQNDHKAQPFLPSEVSQDVDMLTDVDQMVYREAWKRFVEEARQVEHTHGKRILCNETSPLR
;
A
#
# COMPACT_ATOMS: atom_id res chain seq x y z
N MET A 1 14.54 36.86 20.67
CA MET A 1 15.16 35.59 20.21
C MET A 1 16.61 35.52 20.69
N ALA A 2 16.80 35.21 21.97
CA ALA A 2 18.11 34.93 22.58
C ALA A 2 17.85 34.42 24.00
N PHE A 3 17.66 33.11 24.19
CA PHE A 3 17.70 32.44 25.51
C PHE A 3 17.61 30.91 25.35
N PHE A 4 18.51 30.30 24.58
CA PHE A 4 18.64 28.83 24.52
C PHE A 4 20.06 28.45 24.09
N ALA A 5 21.04 28.77 24.93
CA ALA A 5 22.42 28.31 24.75
C ALA A 5 23.17 28.40 26.08
N LEU A 6 22.93 27.49 27.03
CA LEU A 6 23.76 27.28 28.23
C LEU A 6 23.30 26.08 29.09
N VAL A 7 23.29 24.84 28.56
CA VAL A 7 23.25 23.63 29.43
C VAL A 7 24.08 22.43 28.89
N PHE A 8 24.85 22.56 27.81
CA PHE A 8 25.56 21.40 27.22
C PHE A 8 27.10 21.51 27.21
N SER A 9 27.69 21.94 28.32
CA SER A 9 29.15 21.91 28.46
C SER A 9 29.59 21.63 29.89
N CYS A 10 29.38 20.40 30.39
CA CYS A 10 30.03 19.94 31.62
C CYS A 10 30.07 18.40 31.84
N VAL A 11 30.12 17.57 30.78
CA VAL A 11 30.36 16.12 30.96
C VAL A 11 31.36 15.62 29.91
N LEU A 12 32.61 16.06 30.05
CA LEU A 12 33.76 15.47 29.36
C LEU A 12 34.93 15.51 30.33
N HIS A 13 35.04 14.54 31.26
CA HIS A 13 36.29 14.08 31.89
C HIS A 13 36.05 12.96 32.94
N ALA A 14 35.35 11.89 32.57
CA ALA A 14 35.42 10.64 33.32
C ALA A 14 35.28 9.46 32.35
N GLY A 15 36.39 8.79 32.06
CA GLY A 15 36.46 7.55 31.29
C GLY A 15 35.88 6.35 32.06
N LEU A 16 34.65 6.47 32.55
CA LEU A 16 33.89 5.35 33.10
C LEU A 16 32.99 4.80 31.99
N SER A 17 33.23 3.53 31.64
CA SER A 17 32.43 2.78 30.69
C SER A 17 30.95 2.82 31.10
N LEU A 18 30.15 3.61 30.37
CA LEU A 18 28.69 3.70 30.51
C LEU A 18 27.98 2.34 30.35
N ARG A 19 28.67 1.28 29.96
CA ARG A 19 28.12 -0.09 29.91
C ARG A 19 27.85 -0.71 31.28
N ALA A 20 28.49 -0.24 32.36
CA ALA A 20 28.37 -0.88 33.67
C ALA A 20 27.14 -0.44 34.50
N GLN A 21 26.46 0.66 34.15
CA GLN A 21 25.43 1.26 35.03
C GLN A 21 23.98 0.94 34.65
N TRP A 22 23.71 0.29 33.51
CA TRP A 22 22.33 0.05 33.06
C TRP A 22 22.10 -1.36 32.48
N PRO A 23 22.07 -2.42 33.32
CA PRO A 23 21.81 -3.81 32.89
C PRO A 23 20.51 -3.99 32.09
N TRP A 24 19.54 -3.08 32.30
CA TRP A 24 18.24 -3.07 31.62
C TRP A 24 18.32 -2.71 30.13
N LEU A 25 19.27 -1.85 29.71
CA LEU A 25 19.45 -1.48 28.30
C LEU A 25 20.01 -2.64 27.47
N ASP A 26 20.94 -3.41 28.04
CA ASP A 26 21.48 -4.61 27.39
C ASP A 26 20.42 -5.72 27.29
N THR A 27 19.52 -5.81 28.28
CA THR A 27 18.37 -6.72 28.25
C THR A 27 17.34 -6.32 27.17
N ALA A 28 17.00 -5.04 27.06
CA ALA A 28 16.08 -4.54 26.03
C ALA A 28 16.65 -4.75 24.60
N HIS A 29 17.94 -4.50 24.39
CA HIS A 29 18.59 -4.76 23.11
C HIS A 29 18.69 -6.26 22.79
N ARG A 30 18.95 -7.13 23.78
CA ARG A 30 18.92 -8.59 23.58
C ARG A 30 17.51 -9.10 23.29
N MET A 31 16.48 -8.54 23.93
CA MET A 31 15.08 -8.85 23.63
C MET A 31 14.70 -8.40 22.20
N GLN A 32 15.05 -7.17 21.80
CA GLN A 32 14.85 -6.71 20.42
C GLN A 32 15.62 -7.53 19.39
N ALA A 33 16.89 -7.89 19.67
CA ALA A 33 17.70 -8.71 18.76
C ALA A 33 17.20 -10.16 18.68
N SER A 34 16.67 -10.72 19.77
CA SER A 34 16.02 -12.03 19.80
C SER A 34 14.70 -12.02 19.04
N LEU A 35 13.88 -10.97 19.20
CA LEU A 35 12.65 -10.76 18.45
C LEU A 35 12.93 -10.56 16.96
N ALA A 36 13.97 -9.80 16.60
CA ALA A 36 14.40 -9.62 15.22
C ALA A 36 14.95 -10.92 14.60
N ARG A 37 15.71 -11.72 15.37
CA ARG A 37 16.14 -13.06 14.91
C ARG A 37 14.96 -14.00 14.69
N ARG A 38 13.97 -14.00 15.60
CA ARG A 38 12.74 -14.79 15.42
C ARG A 38 11.89 -14.30 14.25
N ALA A 39 11.80 -12.99 14.02
CA ALA A 39 11.12 -12.42 12.87
C ALA A 39 11.80 -12.85 11.56
N GLY A 40 13.14 -12.93 11.58
CA GLY A 40 13.95 -13.45 10.49
C GLY A 40 13.63 -14.90 10.12
N ASP A 41 12.97 -15.70 10.97
CA ASP A 41 12.60 -17.11 10.73
C ASP A 41 11.08 -17.37 10.63
N ALA A 42 10.24 -16.36 10.89
CA ALA A 42 8.79 -16.49 10.80
C ALA A 42 8.28 -16.66 9.36
N ASP A 43 7.26 -17.50 9.18
CA ASP A 43 6.51 -17.54 7.93
C ASP A 43 5.88 -16.18 7.63
N GLN A 44 5.78 -15.82 6.35
CA GLN A 44 5.40 -14.47 5.91
C GLN A 44 4.15 -14.50 5.04
N PHE A 45 3.39 -13.41 5.05
CA PHE A 45 2.43 -13.11 4.00
C PHE A 45 2.93 -11.97 3.14
N TYR A 46 2.65 -12.03 1.83
CA TYR A 46 2.99 -10.97 0.90
C TYR A 46 1.80 -10.04 0.72
N PHE A 47 1.87 -8.80 1.22
CA PHE A 47 0.90 -7.77 0.83
C PHE A 47 1.36 -7.13 -0.48
N MET A 48 0.66 -7.48 -1.56
CA MET A 48 0.86 -6.85 -2.87
C MET A 48 0.16 -5.49 -2.84
N HIS A 49 0.92 -4.45 -2.54
CA HIS A 49 0.38 -3.10 -2.43
C HIS A 49 0.04 -2.56 -3.83
N ILE A 50 -1.25 -2.46 -4.10
CA ILE A 50 -1.77 -1.73 -5.26
C ILE A 50 -1.94 -0.27 -4.85
N PRO A 51 -1.34 0.69 -5.58
CA PRO A 51 -1.43 2.09 -5.24
C PRO A 51 -2.85 2.56 -4.94
N LYS A 52 -2.99 3.27 -3.81
CA LYS A 52 -4.26 3.88 -3.35
C LYS A 52 -5.40 2.90 -3.07
N SER A 53 -5.07 1.62 -2.85
CA SER A 53 -6.01 0.57 -2.42
C SER A 53 -5.74 0.14 -0.97
N GLY A 54 -5.80 1.09 -0.04
CA GLY A 54 -5.57 0.85 1.40
C GLY A 54 -4.12 0.97 1.85
N GLY A 55 -3.17 0.47 1.05
CA GLY A 55 -1.73 0.65 1.25
C GLY A 55 -1.27 0.51 2.70
N LEU A 56 -0.59 1.54 3.21
CA LEU A 56 -0.03 1.59 4.56
C LEU A 56 -1.06 1.27 5.65
N SER A 57 -2.28 1.83 5.54
CA SER A 57 -3.34 1.60 6.53
C SER A 57 -3.72 0.11 6.61
N PHE A 58 -3.85 -0.56 5.46
CA PHE A 58 -4.12 -1.99 5.45
C PHE A 58 -2.92 -2.81 5.92
N GLY A 59 -1.71 -2.48 5.46
CA GLY A 59 -0.49 -3.20 5.85
C GLY A 59 -0.31 -3.23 7.37
N ASP A 60 -0.49 -2.10 8.05
CA ASP A 60 -0.36 -2.02 9.50
C ASP A 60 -1.46 -2.80 10.23
N HIS A 61 -2.69 -2.78 9.72
CA HIS A 61 -3.80 -3.52 10.33
C HIS A 61 -3.71 -5.03 10.08
N ALA A 62 -3.31 -5.43 8.87
CA ALA A 62 -3.04 -6.82 8.55
C ALA A 62 -1.91 -7.37 9.43
N LEU A 63 -0.84 -6.60 9.66
CA LEU A 63 0.24 -6.99 10.55
C LEU A 63 -0.26 -7.22 12.00
N GLN A 64 -1.14 -6.35 12.51
CA GLN A 64 -1.77 -6.54 13.83
C GLN A 64 -2.63 -7.82 13.91
N VAL A 65 -3.22 -8.24 12.78
CA VAL A 65 -3.97 -9.49 12.68
C VAL A 65 -3.05 -10.69 12.59
N LEU A 66 -1.91 -10.59 11.89
CA LEU A 66 -1.00 -11.69 11.60
C LEU A 66 -0.05 -12.02 12.75
N GLN A 67 0.51 -11.00 13.42
CA GLN A 67 1.54 -11.16 14.45
C GLN A 67 1.14 -12.08 15.61
N PRO A 68 -0.10 -12.03 16.15
CA PRO A 68 -0.52 -12.95 17.21
C PRO A 68 -0.46 -14.43 16.80
N HIS A 69 -0.46 -14.73 15.51
CA HIS A 69 -0.38 -16.07 14.95
C HIS A 69 1.04 -16.45 14.51
N GLY A 70 2.06 -15.66 14.86
CA GLY A 70 3.45 -15.94 14.52
C GLY A 70 3.83 -15.63 13.07
N TYR A 71 2.97 -14.95 12.31
CA TYR A 71 3.27 -14.54 10.94
C TYR A 71 3.85 -13.13 10.90
N SER A 72 4.73 -12.89 9.92
CA SER A 72 5.17 -11.56 9.54
C SER A 72 4.48 -11.11 8.24
N LEU A 73 4.59 -9.82 7.93
CA LEU A 73 4.05 -9.25 6.70
C LEU A 73 5.18 -8.62 5.88
N HIS A 74 5.24 -9.01 4.62
CA HIS A 74 6.13 -8.42 3.63
C HIS A 74 5.31 -7.63 2.63
N SER A 75 5.42 -6.31 2.64
CA SER A 75 4.63 -5.42 1.76
C SER A 75 5.50 -4.81 0.67
N ARG A 76 5.00 -4.79 -0.58
CA ARG A 76 5.67 -4.15 -1.74
C ARG A 76 4.65 -3.62 -2.74
N GLU A 77 4.94 -2.47 -3.35
CA GLU A 77 4.32 -2.03 -4.60
C GLU A 77 4.88 -2.82 -5.81
N GLY A 78 4.94 -4.15 -5.68
CA GLY A 78 5.56 -5.07 -6.62
C GLY A 78 4.55 -5.90 -7.41
N CYS A 79 5.06 -6.88 -8.16
CA CYS A 79 4.24 -7.79 -8.95
C CYS A 79 3.81 -9.03 -8.16
N TYR A 80 2.63 -9.55 -8.49
CA TYR A 80 2.09 -10.78 -7.90
C TYR A 80 3.03 -11.97 -8.01
N SER A 81 3.75 -12.12 -9.12
CA SER A 81 4.68 -13.23 -9.35
C SER A 81 5.82 -13.32 -8.34
N TRP A 82 6.14 -12.20 -7.64
CA TRP A 82 7.28 -12.15 -6.72
C TRP A 82 7.22 -13.20 -5.61
N TYR A 83 6.05 -13.38 -4.98
CA TYR A 83 5.94 -14.26 -3.82
C TYR A 83 5.97 -15.75 -4.19
N LYS A 84 5.63 -16.11 -5.44
CA LYS A 84 5.64 -17.50 -5.92
C LYS A 84 7.04 -18.12 -5.83
N ASN A 85 8.09 -17.30 -5.84
CA ASN A 85 9.49 -17.73 -5.72
C ASN A 85 10.04 -17.61 -4.29
N GLN A 86 9.19 -17.32 -3.29
CA GLN A 86 9.60 -17.15 -1.90
C GLN A 86 9.13 -18.34 -1.07
N SER A 87 10.04 -19.21 -0.67
CA SER A 87 9.73 -20.45 0.06
C SER A 87 9.00 -20.21 1.39
N ARG A 88 9.13 -19.01 1.96
CA ARG A 88 8.56 -18.63 3.25
C ARG A 88 7.29 -17.81 3.17
N VAL A 89 6.86 -17.41 1.97
CA VAL A 89 5.60 -16.69 1.82
C VAL A 89 4.44 -17.67 1.66
N LYS A 90 3.48 -17.62 2.58
CA LYS A 90 2.31 -18.51 2.61
C LYS A 90 1.19 -18.11 1.66
N GLY A 91 1.21 -16.87 1.20
CA GLY A 91 0.28 -16.39 0.18
C GLY A 91 0.28 -14.89 0.05
N ALA A 92 -0.43 -14.42 -0.98
CA ALA A 92 -0.65 -13.01 -1.21
C ALA A 92 -1.91 -12.50 -0.50
N LEU A 93 -1.81 -11.32 0.09
CA LEU A 93 -2.92 -10.50 0.58
C LEU A 93 -3.15 -9.39 -0.43
N LEU A 94 -4.38 -9.25 -0.90
CA LEU A 94 -4.77 -8.24 -1.88
C LEU A 94 -5.82 -7.31 -1.29
N MET A 95 -5.73 -6.03 -1.60
CA MET A 95 -6.79 -5.05 -1.36
C MET A 95 -7.16 -4.38 -2.68
N PHE A 96 -8.44 -4.49 -3.03
CA PHE A 96 -9.00 -3.87 -4.23
C PHE A 96 -9.76 -2.59 -3.88
N ARG A 97 -9.86 -1.70 -4.85
CA ARG A 97 -10.65 -0.48 -4.78
C ARG A 97 -11.41 -0.29 -6.08
N ARG A 98 -12.61 0.28 -5.99
CA ARG A 98 -13.41 0.59 -7.18
C ARG A 98 -12.58 1.44 -8.16
N PRO A 99 -12.46 1.06 -9.44
CA PRO A 99 -11.47 1.67 -10.32
C PRO A 99 -11.61 3.19 -10.51
N ARG A 100 -12.84 3.69 -10.68
CA ARG A 100 -13.10 5.15 -10.71
C ARG A 100 -12.63 5.86 -9.43
N SER A 101 -12.84 5.21 -8.29
CA SER A 101 -12.44 5.75 -7.00
C SER A 101 -10.95 5.73 -6.76
N MET A 102 -10.27 4.74 -7.31
CA MET A 102 -8.82 4.65 -7.31
C MET A 102 -8.20 5.74 -8.17
N ALA A 103 -8.68 5.96 -9.41
CA ALA A 103 -8.18 7.02 -10.30
C ALA A 103 -8.27 8.41 -9.66
N LEU A 104 -9.43 8.74 -9.05
CA LEU A 104 -9.59 10.00 -8.33
C LEU A 104 -8.63 10.11 -7.13
N SER A 105 -8.42 9.01 -6.40
CA SER A 105 -7.52 9.02 -5.25
C SER A 105 -6.05 9.16 -5.63
N GLN A 106 -5.65 8.60 -6.77
CA GLN A 106 -4.32 8.83 -7.33
C GLN A 106 -4.13 10.31 -7.68
N TYR A 107 -5.09 10.92 -8.38
CA TYR A 107 -5.05 12.34 -8.71
C TYR A 107 -4.98 13.24 -7.46
N ASN A 108 -5.85 13.01 -6.48
CA ASN A 108 -5.86 13.78 -5.23
C ASN A 108 -4.54 13.64 -4.47
N PHE A 109 -3.95 12.44 -4.48
CA PHE A 109 -2.64 12.22 -3.88
C PHE A 109 -1.55 13.03 -4.60
N CYS A 110 -1.59 13.12 -5.94
CA CYS A 110 -0.66 13.97 -6.69
C CYS A 110 -0.80 15.45 -6.37
N LEU A 111 -1.95 15.91 -5.84
CA LEU A 111 -2.20 17.28 -5.43
C LEU A 111 -1.83 17.59 -3.98
N ASP A 112 -1.65 16.55 -3.16
CA ASP A 112 -1.31 16.65 -1.75
C ASP A 112 -0.07 17.54 -1.57
N TRP A 113 -0.07 18.40 -0.55
CA TRP A 113 0.97 19.40 -0.37
C TRP A 113 2.35 18.77 -0.13
N MET A 114 2.42 17.60 0.51
CA MET A 114 3.68 16.87 0.74
C MET A 114 4.24 16.34 -0.58
N ILE A 115 3.36 15.98 -1.51
CA ILE A 115 3.72 15.38 -2.79
C ILE A 115 3.97 16.45 -3.85
N ARG A 116 3.22 17.56 -3.81
CA ARG A 116 3.25 18.63 -4.82
C ARG A 116 4.64 19.20 -5.02
N GLY A 117 5.32 19.61 -3.95
CA GLY A 117 6.66 20.20 -4.06
C GLY A 117 7.66 19.25 -4.70
N TYR A 118 7.53 17.96 -4.38
CA TYR A 118 8.37 16.91 -4.92
C TYR A 118 8.05 16.61 -6.41
N ARG A 119 6.77 16.41 -6.74
CA ARG A 119 6.28 16.25 -8.12
C ARG A 119 6.70 17.42 -9.02
N ASP A 120 6.57 18.65 -8.55
CA ASP A 120 6.89 19.85 -9.34
C ASP A 120 8.40 19.93 -9.63
N ALA A 121 9.25 19.51 -8.69
CA ALA A 121 10.69 19.40 -8.92
C ALA A 121 11.02 18.37 -10.01
N MET A 122 10.38 17.19 -9.96
CA MET A 122 10.59 16.13 -10.95
C MET A 122 10.02 16.49 -12.32
N THR A 123 8.86 17.14 -12.35
CA THR A 123 8.22 17.65 -13.57
C THR A 123 9.14 18.64 -14.29
N LYS A 124 9.73 19.60 -13.56
CA LYS A 124 10.70 20.55 -14.11
C LYS A 124 11.94 19.83 -14.68
N ALA A 125 12.44 18.83 -13.96
CA ALA A 125 13.61 18.07 -14.40
C ALA A 125 13.34 17.21 -15.66
N ALA A 126 12.11 16.71 -15.82
CA ALA A 126 11.71 15.84 -16.92
C ALA A 126 11.01 16.56 -18.08
N ALA A 127 10.93 17.90 -18.05
CA ALA A 127 10.09 18.70 -18.96
C ALA A 127 8.61 18.23 -19.03
N GLY A 128 8.11 17.74 -17.89
CA GLY A 128 6.73 17.25 -17.78
C GLY A 128 5.70 18.38 -17.78
N LYS A 129 4.44 18.01 -17.97
CA LYS A 129 3.31 18.93 -17.92
C LYS A 129 2.81 19.10 -16.48
N PRO A 130 2.48 20.31 -16.02
CA PRO A 130 1.84 20.50 -14.71
C PRO A 130 0.51 19.77 -14.63
N LEU A 131 0.13 19.36 -13.42
CA LEU A 131 -1.14 18.70 -13.18
C LEU A 131 -2.28 19.74 -13.27
N GLY A 132 -3.16 19.59 -14.26
CA GLY A 132 -4.38 20.39 -14.40
C GLY A 132 -5.50 19.91 -13.47
N SER A 133 -6.75 20.22 -13.82
CA SER A 133 -7.95 19.65 -13.21
C SER A 133 -8.01 18.13 -13.40
N PHE A 134 -8.84 17.44 -12.61
CA PHE A 134 -9.04 15.99 -12.75
C PHE A 134 -9.51 15.62 -14.16
N THR A 135 -10.44 16.40 -14.72
CA THR A 135 -10.96 16.23 -16.08
C THR A 135 -9.85 16.32 -17.14
N GLU A 136 -8.98 17.32 -17.06
CA GLU A 136 -7.85 17.46 -17.99
C GLU A 136 -6.88 16.30 -17.85
N TRP A 137 -6.54 15.93 -16.60
CA TRP A 137 -5.65 14.81 -16.33
C TRP A 137 -6.17 13.48 -16.90
N VAL A 138 -7.46 13.17 -16.69
CA VAL A 138 -8.11 11.98 -17.23
C VAL A 138 -8.11 12.00 -18.76
N ARG A 139 -8.53 13.10 -19.38
CA ARG A 139 -8.62 13.23 -20.84
C ARG A 139 -7.26 13.04 -21.52
N GLU A 140 -6.21 13.57 -20.92
CA GLU A 140 -4.86 13.43 -21.47
C GLU A 140 -4.33 12.01 -21.33
N TRP A 141 -4.53 11.36 -20.19
CA TRP A 141 -4.22 9.93 -20.05
C TRP A 141 -5.03 9.07 -21.04
N ALA A 142 -6.30 9.39 -21.24
CA ALA A 142 -7.16 8.73 -22.20
C ALA A 142 -6.63 8.89 -23.63
N ALA A 143 -6.19 10.09 -24.00
CA ALA A 143 -5.56 10.37 -25.28
C ALA A 143 -4.24 9.58 -25.45
N LEU A 144 -3.41 9.52 -24.40
CA LEU A 144 -2.18 8.71 -24.40
C LEU A 144 -2.49 7.22 -24.61
N LYS A 145 -3.44 6.64 -23.85
CA LYS A 145 -3.84 5.23 -24.02
C LYS A 145 -4.34 4.96 -25.45
N LYS A 146 -5.19 5.84 -26.01
CA LYS A 146 -5.68 5.74 -27.40
C LYS A 146 -4.54 5.82 -28.43
N ALA A 147 -3.48 6.56 -28.14
CA ALA A 147 -2.28 6.63 -28.97
C ALA A 147 -1.33 5.44 -28.77
N GLY A 148 -1.71 4.43 -27.98
CA GLY A 148 -0.88 3.25 -27.71
C GLY A 148 0.23 3.51 -26.69
N TRP A 149 0.04 4.44 -25.75
CA TRP A 149 1.04 4.72 -24.72
C TRP A 149 1.29 3.50 -23.82
N HIS A 150 2.55 3.10 -23.72
CA HIS A 150 3.07 2.05 -22.85
C HIS A 150 4.56 2.32 -22.58
N GLY A 151 5.22 1.56 -21.68
CA GLY A 151 6.66 1.68 -21.53
C GLY A 151 7.24 1.24 -20.20
N ASN A 152 8.57 1.32 -20.12
CA ASN A 152 9.34 1.08 -18.91
C ASN A 152 9.69 2.40 -18.23
N PHE A 153 9.10 2.60 -17.06
CA PHE A 153 9.22 3.79 -16.24
C PHE A 153 10.19 3.60 -15.08
N THR A 154 11.05 2.58 -15.16
CA THR A 154 12.09 2.39 -14.16
C THR A 154 12.95 3.67 -14.12
N PRO A 155 13.01 4.36 -12.97
CA PRO A 155 13.87 5.52 -12.81
C PRO A 155 15.33 5.18 -13.12
N LEU A 156 16.05 6.14 -13.71
CA LEU A 156 17.49 5.98 -13.95
C LEU A 156 18.24 5.94 -12.60
N ALA A 157 19.20 5.03 -12.44
CA ALA A 157 20.07 4.93 -11.26
C ALA A 157 20.50 6.29 -10.68
N LYS A 158 20.96 7.16 -11.57
CA LYS A 158 21.54 8.47 -11.24
C LYS A 158 20.53 9.46 -10.64
N ALA A 159 19.26 9.35 -11.02
CA ALA A 159 18.19 10.18 -10.46
C ALA A 159 17.82 9.76 -9.03
N MET A 160 18.24 8.56 -8.60
CA MET A 160 17.92 7.97 -7.31
C MET A 160 19.12 7.86 -6.36
N SER A 161 20.34 7.89 -6.90
CA SER A 161 21.57 7.86 -6.10
C SER A 161 21.84 9.23 -5.47
N GLY A 162 21.56 9.39 -4.17
CA GLY A 162 21.88 10.62 -3.44
C GLY A 162 21.30 10.64 -2.02
N SER A 163 21.94 11.40 -1.11
CA SER A 163 21.59 11.42 0.31
C SER A 163 20.20 12.00 0.61
N VAL A 164 19.58 12.76 -0.31
CA VAL A 164 18.31 13.46 -0.06
C VAL A 164 17.10 12.54 -0.23
N ILE A 165 16.99 11.84 -1.36
CA ILE A 165 15.85 10.92 -1.63
C ILE A 165 15.89 9.78 -0.61
N GLU A 166 17.07 9.23 -0.36
CA GLU A 166 17.26 8.21 0.65
C GLU A 166 16.82 8.68 2.04
N LYS A 167 17.10 9.94 2.42
CA LYS A 167 16.60 10.53 3.67
C LYS A 167 15.09 10.67 3.70
N VAL A 168 14.46 11.11 2.60
CA VAL A 168 13.00 11.26 2.51
C VAL A 168 12.33 9.89 2.65
N VAL A 169 12.76 8.90 1.87
CA VAL A 169 12.24 7.52 1.93
C VAL A 169 12.40 6.94 3.34
N ARG A 170 13.53 7.19 4.00
CA ARG A 170 13.74 6.78 5.40
C ARG A 170 12.83 7.49 6.40
N SER A 171 12.51 8.77 6.17
CA SER A 171 11.65 9.54 7.08
C SER A 171 10.16 9.17 6.99
N VAL A 172 9.72 8.65 5.85
CA VAL A 172 8.32 8.18 5.64
C VAL A 172 8.16 6.68 5.92
N ARG A 173 9.16 6.07 6.55
CA ARG A 173 9.17 4.63 6.89
C ARG A 173 8.06 4.29 7.86
N ILE A 174 7.31 3.24 7.55
CA ILE A 174 6.32 2.65 8.47
C ILE A 174 6.78 1.32 9.05
N ASN A 175 6.16 0.93 10.16
CA ASN A 175 6.53 -0.26 10.94
C ASN A 175 6.33 -1.57 10.19
N SER A 176 5.45 -1.63 9.17
CA SER A 176 5.29 -2.82 8.33
C SER A 176 6.42 -3.04 7.32
N TRP A 177 7.40 -2.13 7.23
CA TRP A 177 8.60 -2.26 6.37
C TRP A 177 9.83 -2.73 7.17
N GLN A 178 9.64 -3.73 8.03
CA GLN A 178 10.70 -4.21 8.92
C GLN A 178 11.75 -5.09 8.22
N ASP A 179 11.46 -5.65 7.04
CA ASP A 179 12.40 -6.52 6.31
C ASP A 179 13.26 -5.78 5.26
N PRO A 180 14.50 -6.23 4.99
CA PRO A 180 15.38 -5.67 3.96
C PRO A 180 14.69 -5.52 2.58
N PRO A 181 14.99 -4.44 1.83
CA PRO A 181 16.27 -3.71 1.78
C PRO A 181 16.47 -2.63 2.85
N PHE A 182 15.52 -2.44 3.76
CA PHE A 182 15.57 -1.41 4.80
C PHE A 182 16.01 -1.89 6.18
N SER A 183 16.85 -2.93 6.32
CA SER A 183 17.35 -3.29 7.65
C SER A 183 18.03 -2.07 8.31
N PRO A 184 17.96 -1.91 9.65
CA PRO A 184 18.71 -0.87 10.37
C PRO A 184 20.22 -0.88 10.07
N GLN A 185 20.76 -1.98 9.57
CA GLN A 185 22.18 -2.15 9.24
C GLN A 185 22.52 -2.02 7.73
N HIS A 186 21.55 -1.99 6.83
CA HIS A 186 21.80 -1.83 5.39
C HIS A 186 21.49 -0.39 4.93
N THR A 187 22.57 0.36 4.68
CA THR A 187 22.56 1.83 4.67
C THR A 187 22.54 2.47 3.28
N ARG A 188 22.32 1.71 2.20
CA ARG A 188 22.17 2.26 0.84
C ARG A 188 21.17 1.43 0.03
N LEU A 189 20.11 2.09 -0.43
CA LEU A 189 19.25 1.54 -1.49
C LEU A 189 20.07 1.39 -2.77
N ARG A 190 20.13 0.17 -3.31
CA ARG A 190 20.70 -0.11 -4.64
C ARG A 190 19.63 0.13 -5.70
N GLU A 191 20.05 0.35 -6.94
CA GLU A 191 19.16 0.51 -8.09
C GLU A 191 18.10 -0.62 -8.19
N ALA A 192 18.53 -1.87 -7.96
CA ALA A 192 17.67 -3.04 -7.99
C ALA A 192 16.60 -3.09 -6.87
N ASP A 193 16.80 -2.35 -5.78
CA ASP A 193 15.86 -2.33 -4.66
C ASP A 193 14.64 -1.44 -4.98
N TRP A 194 14.81 -0.42 -5.83
CA TRP A 194 13.80 0.62 -6.09
C TRP A 194 12.49 0.13 -6.69
N PRO A 195 12.46 -0.74 -7.72
CA PRO A 195 11.20 -1.24 -8.26
C PRO A 195 10.37 -2.06 -7.26
N GLN A 196 10.98 -2.40 -6.11
CA GLN A 196 10.42 -3.30 -5.11
C GLN A 196 10.03 -2.59 -3.82
N LEU A 197 10.30 -1.28 -3.69
CA LEU A 197 9.99 -0.57 -2.46
C LEU A 197 8.49 -0.35 -2.36
N ASP A 198 7.93 -0.75 -1.22
CA ASP A 198 6.66 -0.17 -0.79
C ASP A 198 6.96 1.28 -0.39
N GLY A 199 6.32 2.25 -1.02
CA GLY A 199 6.74 3.63 -0.91
C GLY A 199 5.59 4.63 -0.80
N GLY A 200 4.35 4.16 -0.74
CA GLY A 200 3.18 5.04 -0.79
C GLY A 200 3.15 5.91 -2.04
N GLY A 201 3.70 5.44 -3.16
CA GLY A 201 3.78 6.20 -4.41
C GLY A 201 5.11 6.87 -4.71
N THR A 202 6.09 6.86 -3.81
CA THR A 202 7.34 7.63 -3.98
C THR A 202 8.10 7.25 -5.27
N ILE A 203 8.14 5.97 -5.66
CA ILE A 203 8.85 5.51 -6.87
C ILE A 203 8.25 6.10 -8.16
N TRP A 204 6.93 6.25 -8.23
CA TRP A 204 6.25 6.72 -9.44
C TRP A 204 6.66 8.14 -9.84
N HIS A 205 7.00 8.98 -8.87
CA HIS A 205 7.49 10.33 -9.13
C HIS A 205 8.92 10.37 -9.68
N HIS A 206 9.69 9.28 -9.54
CA HIS A 206 11.03 9.17 -10.11
C HIS A 206 11.03 8.57 -11.52
N GLY A 207 9.99 7.84 -11.88
CA GLY A 207 9.85 7.31 -13.23
C GLY A 207 9.63 8.42 -14.26
N LYS A 208 10.00 8.16 -15.52
CA LYS A 208 9.69 9.05 -16.65
C LYS A 208 8.21 8.94 -17.07
N ILE A 209 7.33 9.07 -16.10
CA ILE A 209 5.88 8.93 -16.28
C ILE A 209 5.32 10.32 -16.57
N PRO A 210 4.34 10.46 -17.49
CA PRO A 210 3.57 11.68 -17.64
C PRO A 210 3.12 12.21 -16.26
N TYR A 211 3.29 13.51 -16.05
CA TYR A 211 2.97 14.23 -14.79
C TYR A 211 3.80 13.86 -13.55
N ALA A 212 4.85 13.04 -13.70
CA ALA A 212 5.73 12.60 -12.61
C ALA A 212 4.93 12.12 -11.38
N CYS A 213 3.87 11.35 -11.63
CA CYS A 213 2.98 10.80 -10.59
C CYS A 213 2.41 9.45 -11.06
N TYR A 214 1.33 8.98 -10.42
CA TYR A 214 0.66 7.72 -10.77
C TYR A 214 0.08 7.72 -12.18
N THR A 215 0.00 6.51 -12.74
CA THR A 215 -0.81 6.19 -13.92
C THR A 215 -2.18 5.66 -13.51
N PRO A 216 -3.28 6.12 -14.16
CA PRO A 216 -4.61 5.53 -13.99
C PRO A 216 -4.84 4.28 -14.83
N ILE A 217 -3.87 3.86 -15.66
CA ILE A 217 -4.07 2.76 -16.61
C ILE A 217 -3.98 1.43 -15.88
N ASN A 218 -5.14 0.82 -15.64
CA ASN A 218 -5.27 -0.56 -15.16
C ASN A 218 -4.30 -0.98 -14.02
N PRO A 219 -4.09 -0.16 -12.96
CA PRO A 219 -3.05 -0.46 -11.98
C PRO A 219 -3.33 -1.72 -11.15
N GLN A 220 -4.58 -2.13 -10.93
CA GLN A 220 -4.89 -3.37 -10.17
C GLN A 220 -4.50 -4.61 -10.95
N SER A 221 -4.96 -4.71 -12.20
CA SER A 221 -4.65 -5.81 -13.11
C SER A 221 -3.17 -5.84 -13.48
N HIS A 222 -2.55 -4.68 -13.69
CA HIS A 222 -1.10 -4.59 -13.91
C HIS A 222 -0.29 -5.23 -12.80
N ARG A 223 -0.57 -4.93 -11.53
CA ARG A 223 0.15 -5.55 -10.39
C ARG A 223 -0.03 -7.07 -10.35
N LEU A 224 -1.21 -7.55 -10.76
CA LEU A 224 -1.51 -8.98 -10.81
C LEU A 224 -0.79 -9.72 -11.92
N THR A 225 -0.40 -9.06 -13.02
CA THR A 225 0.16 -9.74 -14.19
C THR A 225 1.59 -9.32 -14.53
N CYS A 226 2.14 -8.29 -13.89
CA CYS A 226 3.44 -7.78 -14.26
C CYS A 226 4.59 -8.74 -13.92
N ASP A 227 5.66 -8.64 -14.71
CA ASP A 227 6.99 -9.14 -14.32
C ASP A 227 7.85 -8.03 -13.72
N GLN A 228 7.60 -6.79 -14.13
CA GLN A 228 8.28 -5.60 -13.65
C GLN A 228 7.27 -4.52 -13.30
N ALA A 229 7.32 -4.07 -12.04
CA ALA A 229 6.37 -3.11 -11.47
C ALA A 229 6.38 -1.75 -12.19
N MET A 230 7.47 -1.38 -12.85
CA MET A 230 7.57 -0.11 -13.58
C MET A 230 7.39 -0.26 -15.08
N ASN A 231 7.16 -1.48 -15.59
CA ASN A 231 6.92 -1.72 -17.02
C ASN A 231 5.43 -1.91 -17.26
N ILE A 232 4.79 -0.95 -17.93
CA ILE A 232 3.37 -1.02 -18.30
C ILE A 232 3.30 -1.58 -19.73
N PRO A 233 2.77 -2.81 -19.92
CA PRO A 233 2.60 -3.37 -21.24
C PRO A 233 1.47 -2.65 -22.00
N PRO A 234 1.45 -2.73 -23.35
CA PRO A 234 0.38 -2.15 -24.16
C PRO A 234 -1.00 -2.74 -23.83
N GLU A 235 -1.05 -4.01 -23.45
CA GLU A 235 -2.27 -4.72 -23.09
C GLU A 235 -2.09 -5.45 -21.76
N GLN A 236 -3.16 -5.53 -20.96
CA GLN A 236 -3.20 -6.28 -19.71
C GLN A 236 -4.07 -7.53 -19.87
N ASP A 237 -3.56 -8.67 -19.41
CA ASP A 237 -4.28 -9.95 -19.45
C ASP A 237 -5.30 -10.04 -18.29
N ALA A 238 -6.56 -9.75 -18.60
CA ALA A 238 -7.66 -9.80 -17.64
C ALA A 238 -7.82 -11.18 -17.00
N GLU A 239 -7.66 -12.25 -17.78
CA GLU A 239 -7.89 -13.63 -17.32
C GLU A 239 -6.77 -14.09 -16.39
N LEU A 240 -5.52 -13.77 -16.72
CA LEU A 240 -4.40 -14.00 -15.82
C LEU A 240 -4.55 -13.19 -14.53
N ALA A 241 -4.98 -11.93 -14.61
CA ALA A 241 -5.23 -11.10 -13.44
C ALA A 241 -6.31 -11.71 -12.53
N ILE A 242 -7.44 -12.15 -13.10
CA ILE A 242 -8.53 -12.81 -12.37
C ILE A 242 -8.05 -14.12 -11.74
N ARG A 243 -7.26 -14.92 -12.46
CA ARG A 243 -6.70 -16.18 -11.95
C ARG A 243 -5.77 -15.94 -10.76
N ASN A 244 -4.81 -15.03 -10.91
CA ASN A 244 -3.89 -14.65 -9.83
C ASN A 244 -4.65 -14.06 -8.63
N MET A 245 -5.70 -13.27 -8.88
CA MET A 245 -6.59 -12.79 -7.82
C MET A 245 -7.27 -13.97 -7.10
N LYS A 246 -7.81 -14.95 -7.82
CA LYS A 246 -8.47 -16.14 -7.23
C LYS A 246 -7.50 -17.07 -6.47
N GLU A 247 -6.26 -17.20 -6.91
CA GLU A 247 -5.20 -17.97 -6.25
C GLU A 247 -4.67 -17.32 -4.95
N SER A 248 -4.94 -16.02 -4.75
CA SER A 248 -4.46 -15.30 -3.56
C SER A 248 -5.07 -15.83 -2.26
N PHE A 249 -4.32 -15.80 -1.16
CA PHE A 249 -4.79 -16.24 0.16
C PHE A 249 -5.97 -15.39 0.65
N PHE A 250 -5.88 -14.08 0.43
CA PHE A 250 -6.86 -13.10 0.89
C PHE A 250 -7.15 -12.05 -0.19
N VAL A 251 -8.42 -11.70 -0.32
CA VAL A 251 -8.93 -10.62 -1.17
C VAL A 251 -9.85 -9.75 -0.33
N GLY A 252 -9.45 -8.52 -0.08
CA GLY A 252 -10.26 -7.51 0.59
C GLY A 252 -10.70 -6.41 -0.37
N ILE A 253 -11.73 -5.67 0.05
CA ILE A 253 -12.30 -4.54 -0.67
C ILE A 253 -12.22 -3.29 0.21
N LEU A 254 -11.62 -2.22 -0.31
CA LEU A 254 -11.42 -0.98 0.44
C LEU A 254 -12.75 -0.34 0.84
N GLU A 255 -13.77 -0.40 -0.02
CA GLU A 255 -15.12 0.09 0.28
C GLU A 255 -15.81 -0.70 1.41
N ALA A 256 -15.33 -1.90 1.72
CA ALA A 256 -15.80 -2.76 2.81
C ALA A 256 -14.65 -3.05 3.79
N TYR A 257 -13.91 -2.01 4.19
CA TYR A 257 -12.65 -2.15 4.91
C TYR A 257 -12.75 -2.95 6.22
N GLN A 258 -13.74 -2.66 7.07
CA GLN A 258 -13.95 -3.39 8.32
C GLN A 258 -14.22 -4.88 8.06
N ALA A 259 -15.13 -5.17 7.13
CA ALA A 259 -15.43 -6.54 6.71
C ALA A 259 -14.19 -7.26 6.16
N SER A 260 -13.32 -6.55 5.43
CA SER A 260 -12.05 -7.08 4.93
C SER A 260 -11.09 -7.48 6.06
N ILE A 261 -10.96 -6.66 7.11
CA ILE A 261 -10.16 -7.02 8.29
C ILE A 261 -10.76 -8.22 9.03
N CYS A 262 -12.09 -8.26 9.19
CA CYS A 262 -12.76 -9.39 9.82
C CYS A 262 -12.62 -10.69 9.02
N LEU A 263 -12.68 -10.60 7.69
CA LEU A 263 -12.44 -11.74 6.81
C LEU A 263 -11.01 -12.27 6.95
N LEU A 264 -10.00 -11.39 7.06
CA LEU A 264 -8.62 -11.81 7.31
C LEU A 264 -8.49 -12.51 8.67
N GLN A 265 -9.18 -12.01 9.70
CA GLN A 265 -9.18 -12.62 11.03
C GLN A 265 -9.81 -14.01 11.03
N ALA A 266 -10.94 -14.19 10.35
CA ALA A 266 -11.60 -15.50 10.24
C ALA A 266 -10.74 -16.56 9.54
N LYS A 267 -9.81 -16.16 8.64
CA LYS A 267 -8.88 -17.10 8.00
C LYS A 267 -7.78 -17.61 8.93
N LEU A 268 -7.55 -16.96 10.08
CA LEU A 268 -6.43 -17.27 10.99
C LEU A 268 -6.90 -17.75 12.36
N ALA A 269 -8.10 -17.36 12.78
CA ALA A 269 -8.63 -17.62 14.11
C ALA A 269 -9.95 -18.40 14.04
N SER A 270 -10.23 -19.20 15.07
CA SER A 270 -11.49 -19.94 15.20
C SER A 270 -12.67 -19.06 15.65
N SER A 271 -12.41 -17.82 16.06
CA SER A 271 -13.43 -16.88 16.54
C SER A 271 -13.22 -15.48 15.98
N LEU A 272 -14.32 -14.75 15.85
CA LEU A 272 -14.32 -13.35 15.40
C LEU A 272 -14.49 -12.39 16.59
N PRO A 273 -13.71 -11.31 16.65
CA PRO A 273 -13.90 -10.25 17.64
C PRO A 273 -15.31 -9.64 17.57
N GLU A 274 -15.78 -9.06 18.67
CA GLU A 274 -17.09 -8.41 18.74
C GLU A 274 -17.25 -7.31 17.69
N TYR A 275 -16.22 -6.49 17.48
CA TYR A 275 -16.27 -5.42 16.47
C TYR A 275 -16.51 -5.90 15.02
N CYS A 276 -16.51 -7.19 14.73
CA CYS A 276 -16.87 -7.71 13.43
C CYS A 276 -18.38 -7.80 13.21
N GLU A 277 -19.20 -7.73 14.24
CA GLU A 277 -20.65 -7.67 14.10
C GLU A 277 -21.09 -6.28 13.64
N CYS A 278 -21.62 -6.22 12.42
CA CYS A 278 -22.01 -4.96 11.81
C CYS A 278 -23.39 -4.47 12.30
N ARG A 279 -24.24 -5.29 12.90
CA ARG A 279 -25.55 -4.81 13.39
C ARG A 279 -25.44 -3.87 14.60
N ASP A 280 -24.31 -3.88 15.30
CA ASP A 280 -24.10 -3.12 16.53
C ASP A 280 -23.13 -1.95 16.29
N SER A 281 -23.67 -0.72 16.27
CA SER A 281 -22.90 0.51 16.09
C SER A 281 -21.90 0.77 17.22
N ALA A 282 -22.16 0.29 18.44
CA ALA A 282 -21.21 0.41 19.55
C ALA A 282 -20.00 -0.50 19.32
N GLN A 283 -20.22 -1.73 18.82
CA GLN A 283 -19.15 -2.65 18.45
C GLN A 283 -18.34 -2.10 17.27
N GLN A 284 -18.98 -1.52 16.25
CA GLN A 284 -18.28 -0.82 15.18
C GLN A 284 -17.40 0.34 15.70
N ALA A 285 -17.87 1.12 16.67
CA ALA A 285 -17.06 2.18 17.26
C ALA A 285 -15.77 1.66 17.92
N THR A 286 -15.77 0.42 18.43
CA THR A 286 -14.54 -0.21 18.94
C THR A 286 -13.55 -0.58 17.83
N PHE A 287 -14.04 -0.94 16.63
CA PHE A 287 -13.18 -1.09 15.45
C PHE A 287 -12.43 0.21 15.16
N LEU A 288 -13.14 1.35 15.10
CA LEU A 288 -12.54 2.66 14.82
C LEU A 288 -11.50 3.08 15.88
N LYS A 289 -11.74 2.72 17.15
CA LYS A 289 -10.79 2.99 18.23
C LYS A 289 -9.52 2.14 18.11
N LYS A 290 -9.68 0.86 17.78
CA LYS A 290 -8.57 -0.09 17.63
C LYS A 290 -7.75 0.20 16.38
N PHE A 291 -8.44 0.41 15.28
CA PHE A 291 -7.90 0.63 13.94
C PHE A 291 -8.09 2.09 13.57
N LYS A 292 -7.27 2.97 14.18
CA LYS A 292 -7.26 4.40 13.86
C LYS A 292 -6.88 4.58 12.40
N ASN A 293 -7.88 4.67 11.53
CA ASN A 293 -7.65 4.95 10.12
C ASN A 293 -7.61 6.46 9.93
N GLU A 294 -6.43 7.00 9.67
CA GLU A 294 -6.26 8.38 9.20
C GLU A 294 -7.04 8.65 7.89
N ASN A 295 -7.39 7.59 7.15
CA ASN A 295 -8.04 7.65 5.85
C ASN A 295 -9.57 7.40 5.86
N GLN A 296 -10.20 7.11 7.01
CA GLN A 296 -11.64 6.82 7.05
C GLN A 296 -12.54 8.03 6.76
N ASN A 297 -12.01 9.25 6.95
CA ASN A 297 -12.78 10.48 6.75
C ASN A 297 -12.90 10.91 5.28
N ASP A 298 -12.26 10.20 4.34
CA ASP A 298 -12.20 10.62 2.93
C ASP A 298 -13.05 9.75 1.99
N HIS A 299 -13.87 8.85 2.53
CA HIS A 299 -14.97 8.21 1.79
C HIS A 299 -16.16 9.16 1.59
N LYS A 300 -15.90 10.46 1.41
CA LYS A 300 -16.94 11.37 0.93
C LYS A 300 -17.53 10.78 -0.34
N ALA A 301 -18.85 10.90 -0.48
CA ALA A 301 -19.53 10.51 -1.70
C ALA A 301 -18.71 11.06 -2.88
N GLN A 302 -18.37 10.17 -3.80
CA GLN A 302 -17.53 10.59 -4.92
C GLN A 302 -18.21 11.75 -5.63
N PRO A 303 -17.47 12.82 -5.96
CA PRO A 303 -18.03 13.90 -6.73
C PRO A 303 -18.66 13.32 -7.99
N PHE A 304 -19.86 13.80 -8.32
CA PHE A 304 -20.50 13.44 -9.58
C PHE A 304 -19.58 13.85 -10.73
N LEU A 305 -19.07 12.87 -11.46
CA LEU A 305 -18.24 13.10 -12.63
C LEU A 305 -19.15 13.29 -13.85
N PRO A 306 -18.86 14.25 -14.75
CA PRO A 306 -19.53 14.31 -16.04
C PRO A 306 -19.44 12.96 -16.76
N SER A 307 -20.48 12.62 -17.55
CA SER A 307 -20.56 11.32 -18.25
C SER A 307 -19.34 11.05 -19.13
N GLU A 308 -18.87 12.05 -19.87
CA GLU A 308 -17.67 11.96 -20.71
C GLU A 308 -16.41 11.62 -19.89
N VAL A 309 -16.21 12.30 -18.76
CA VAL A 309 -15.05 12.04 -17.88
C VAL A 309 -15.14 10.65 -17.27
N SER A 310 -16.36 10.21 -16.91
CA SER A 310 -16.58 8.86 -16.41
C SER A 310 -16.23 7.79 -17.46
N GLN A 311 -16.59 8.01 -18.73
CA GLN A 311 -16.24 7.11 -19.83
C GLN A 311 -14.73 7.04 -20.07
N ASP A 312 -14.02 8.17 -20.00
CA ASP A 312 -12.56 8.16 -20.12
C ASP A 312 -11.89 7.42 -18.96
N VAL A 313 -12.37 7.58 -17.72
CA VAL A 313 -11.87 6.80 -16.58
C VAL A 313 -12.18 5.30 -16.76
N ASP A 314 -13.37 4.96 -17.22
CA ASP A 314 -13.75 3.57 -17.48
C ASP A 314 -12.87 2.94 -18.54
N MET A 315 -12.57 3.68 -19.60
CA MET A 315 -11.65 3.24 -20.65
C MET A 315 -10.23 3.06 -20.11
N LEU A 316 -9.74 3.95 -19.24
CA LEU A 316 -8.42 3.82 -18.61
C LEU A 316 -8.33 2.60 -17.69
N THR A 317 -9.46 2.19 -17.11
CA THR A 317 -9.55 1.16 -16.07
C THR A 317 -10.40 -0.05 -16.47
N ASP A 318 -10.55 -0.29 -17.77
CA ASP A 318 -11.43 -1.31 -18.35
C ASP A 318 -11.14 -2.72 -17.80
N VAL A 319 -9.87 -3.14 -17.80
CA VAL A 319 -9.45 -4.43 -17.25
C VAL A 319 -9.63 -4.46 -15.74
N ASP A 320 -9.29 -3.37 -15.05
CA ASP A 320 -9.49 -3.25 -13.60
C ASP A 320 -10.95 -3.38 -13.19
N GLN A 321 -11.90 -2.91 -14.01
CA GLN A 321 -13.33 -3.09 -13.76
C GLN A 321 -13.74 -4.56 -13.84
N MET A 322 -13.18 -5.33 -14.77
CA MET A 322 -13.42 -6.77 -14.86
C MET A 322 -12.87 -7.49 -13.64
N VAL A 323 -11.61 -7.23 -13.29
CA VAL A 323 -10.94 -7.85 -12.13
C VAL A 323 -11.65 -7.49 -10.83
N TYR A 324 -11.99 -6.21 -10.64
CA TYR A 324 -12.69 -5.75 -9.43
C TYR A 324 -14.06 -6.41 -9.28
N ARG A 325 -14.80 -6.63 -10.37
CA ARG A 325 -16.09 -7.34 -10.35
C ARG A 325 -15.93 -8.77 -9.84
N GLU A 326 -14.92 -9.49 -10.32
CA GLU A 326 -14.63 -10.85 -9.85
C GLU A 326 -14.10 -10.86 -8.41
N ALA A 327 -13.29 -9.88 -8.02
CA ALA A 327 -12.81 -9.72 -6.65
C ALA A 327 -13.96 -9.45 -5.67
N TRP A 328 -14.93 -8.61 -6.06
CA TRP A 328 -16.13 -8.35 -5.27
C TRP A 328 -16.98 -9.61 -5.08
N LYS A 329 -17.19 -10.40 -6.15
CA LYS A 329 -17.93 -11.67 -6.06
C LYS A 329 -17.27 -12.62 -5.07
N ARG A 330 -15.96 -12.86 -5.22
CA ARG A 330 -15.18 -13.70 -4.31
C ARG A 330 -15.27 -13.20 -2.87
N PHE A 331 -15.07 -11.90 -2.65
CA PHE A 331 -15.12 -11.28 -1.34
C PHE A 331 -16.48 -11.48 -0.65
N VAL A 332 -17.59 -11.24 -1.36
CA VAL A 332 -18.94 -11.42 -0.81
C VAL A 332 -19.23 -12.88 -0.48
N GLU A 333 -18.79 -13.81 -1.34
CA GLU A 333 -18.94 -15.25 -1.11
C GLU A 333 -18.18 -15.70 0.15
N GLU A 334 -16.88 -15.36 0.26
CA GLU A 334 -16.08 -15.69 1.43
C GLU A 334 -16.63 -15.04 2.71
N ALA A 335 -17.07 -13.78 2.62
CA ALA A 335 -17.68 -13.10 3.75
C ALA A 335 -18.94 -13.80 4.23
N ARG A 336 -19.86 -14.19 3.33
CA ARG A 336 -21.07 -14.95 3.69
C ARG A 336 -20.75 -16.30 4.31
N GLN A 337 -19.71 -16.99 3.83
CA GLN A 337 -19.25 -18.23 4.43
C GLN A 337 -18.79 -18.02 5.87
N VAL A 338 -18.06 -16.94 6.14
CA VAL A 338 -17.64 -16.53 7.48
C VAL A 338 -18.84 -16.18 8.35
N GLU A 339 -19.82 -15.43 7.82
CA GLU A 339 -21.05 -15.09 8.55
C GLU A 339 -21.84 -16.34 8.96
N HIS A 340 -21.94 -17.31 8.05
CA HIS A 340 -22.56 -18.60 8.33
C HIS A 340 -21.81 -19.39 9.41
N THR A 341 -20.48 -19.47 9.29
CA THR A 341 -19.62 -20.26 10.20
C THR A 341 -19.60 -19.69 11.62
N HIS A 342 -19.57 -18.36 11.76
CA HIS A 342 -19.41 -17.70 13.06
C HIS A 342 -20.71 -17.11 13.62
N GLY A 343 -21.80 -17.11 12.87
CA GLY A 343 -23.07 -16.51 13.30
C GLY A 343 -23.01 -14.98 13.49
N LYS A 344 -22.02 -14.30 12.90
CA LYS A 344 -21.84 -12.83 12.99
C LYS A 344 -21.97 -12.22 11.61
N ARG A 345 -22.69 -11.10 11.46
CA ARG A 345 -22.79 -10.39 10.17
C ARG A 345 -21.60 -9.45 10.02
N ILE A 346 -20.70 -9.70 9.07
CA ILE A 346 -19.54 -8.84 8.82
C ILE A 346 -19.76 -7.88 7.64
N LEU A 347 -20.69 -8.17 6.72
CA LEU A 347 -21.06 -7.28 5.61
C LEU A 347 -22.11 -6.26 6.05
N CYS A 348 -21.68 -5.01 6.16
CA CYS A 348 -22.53 -3.87 6.52
C CYS A 348 -23.44 -3.38 5.39
N ASN A 349 -22.96 -3.47 4.16
CA ASN A 349 -23.68 -3.04 2.99
C ASN A 349 -23.42 -4.03 1.84
N GLU A 350 -24.49 -4.62 1.32
CA GLU A 350 -24.42 -5.62 0.24
C GLU A 350 -24.57 -5.01 -1.16
N THR A 351 -24.85 -3.71 -1.28
CA THR A 351 -24.94 -3.10 -2.60
C THR A 351 -23.58 -3.15 -3.28
N SER A 352 -23.49 -3.91 -4.37
CA SER A 352 -22.31 -3.91 -5.23
C SER A 352 -22.01 -2.47 -5.65
N PRO A 353 -20.78 -1.98 -5.42
CA PRO A 353 -20.43 -0.59 -5.70
C PRO A 353 -20.24 -0.30 -7.20
N LEU A 354 -20.51 -1.28 -8.06
CA LEU A 354 -20.45 -1.19 -9.52
C LEU A 354 -21.75 -0.66 -10.17
N ARG A 355 -22.76 -0.28 -9.37
CA ARG A 355 -23.95 0.44 -9.88
C ARG A 355 -23.70 1.94 -10.03
#